data_AF-A0A8H4V2Q5-F1
#
_entry.id   AF-A0A8H4V2Q5-F1
#
_cell.length_a   1.000
_cell.length_b   1.000
_cell.length_c   1.000
_cell.angle_alpha   90.00
_cell.angle_beta   90.00
_cell.angle_gamma   90.00
#
_symmetry.space_group_name_H-M   'P 1'
#
loop_
_entity.id
_entity.type
_entity.pdbx_description
1 polymer ?
#
loop_
_entity_poly.entity_id
_entity_poly.type
_entity_poly.pdbx_seq_one_letter_code
_entity_poly.pdbx_strand_id
1 'polypeptide(L)'
;MIVVGGQDTSNHYIEQISVFNLRSLKWTSTSPLGRSCGAYRSVVAPLTGMDVSELGSATEDGASNQPVDASETGTSMLIYSNYNFLDVKLELQVRLPDGRLLEKPMYGEASPPGLRFPNGGIINNHLVVSGTYLTSSKQEYSLWALDLRTLTWSRIDGGGTVFSNGSWNRGVLWERRNTFVILGNRKRSLVDDYNHRRINFSHLCMVELEAFGLYNNPCRTSPTSGYISVSAPMVPASLQLKLAQLTTGGRPLSAASDELGKVAFSMPEMADMELQALGGERIPVSSRMLARRWGPFFIQLLREASDPGIAETATLRGAAGAGG
;
A
#
# COMPACT_ATOMS: atom_id res chain seq x y z
N MET A 1 -5.90 17.71 -12.54
CA MET A 1 -6.68 16.53 -12.11
C MET A 1 -6.83 15.62 -13.31
N ILE A 2 -6.66 14.32 -13.14
CA ILE A 2 -6.94 13.32 -14.17
C ILE A 2 -8.14 12.50 -13.69
N VAL A 3 -9.08 12.25 -14.59
CA VAL A 3 -10.25 11.38 -14.37
C VAL A 3 -10.15 10.23 -15.35
N VAL A 4 -10.32 9.00 -14.87
CA VAL A 4 -10.17 7.77 -15.66
C VAL A 4 -11.47 6.98 -15.53
N GLY A 5 -12.02 6.56 -16.65
CA GLY A 5 -13.14 5.62 -16.64
C GLY A 5 -14.45 6.21 -16.11
N GLY A 6 -15.27 5.33 -15.55
CA GLY A 6 -16.57 5.66 -14.97
C GLY A 6 -17.73 5.01 -15.71
N GLN A 7 -18.95 5.38 -15.30
CA GLN A 7 -20.19 4.99 -15.97
C GLN A 7 -21.13 6.21 -16.05
N ASP A 8 -21.96 6.27 -17.08
CA ASP A 8 -23.01 7.29 -17.22
C ASP A 8 -24.26 6.97 -16.37
N THR A 9 -25.28 7.83 -16.41
CA THR A 9 -26.57 7.62 -15.72
C THR A 9 -27.36 6.41 -16.23
N SER A 10 -26.99 5.86 -17.38
CA SER A 10 -27.58 4.67 -18.01
C SER A 10 -26.76 3.39 -17.71
N ASN A 11 -25.65 3.52 -16.98
CA ASN A 11 -24.63 2.50 -16.67
C ASN A 11 -23.72 2.09 -17.84
N HIS A 12 -23.69 2.82 -18.97
CA HIS A 12 -22.69 2.60 -20.01
C HIS A 12 -21.30 3.00 -19.49
N TYR A 13 -20.26 2.26 -19.87
CA TYR A 13 -18.88 2.59 -19.48
C TYR A 13 -18.35 3.80 -20.25
N ILE A 14 -17.63 4.67 -19.53
CA ILE A 14 -16.93 5.82 -20.10
C ILE A 14 -15.48 5.40 -20.37
N GLU A 15 -15.19 4.88 -21.56
CA GLU A 15 -13.87 4.35 -21.91
C GLU A 15 -12.85 5.45 -22.27
N GLN A 16 -12.66 6.43 -21.37
CA GLN A 16 -11.87 7.63 -21.61
C GLN A 16 -11.01 8.02 -20.38
N ILE A 17 -9.89 8.68 -20.64
CA ILE A 17 -9.11 9.44 -19.66
C ILE A 17 -9.27 10.92 -20.01
N SER A 18 -9.70 11.75 -19.05
CA SER A 18 -9.85 13.20 -19.25
C SER A 18 -9.05 14.00 -18.23
N VAL A 19 -8.40 15.07 -18.70
CA VAL A 19 -7.50 15.92 -17.92
C VAL A 19 -8.17 17.29 -17.68
N PHE A 20 -8.44 17.60 -16.43
CA PHE A 20 -8.95 18.90 -15.99
C PHE A 20 -7.82 19.74 -15.38
N ASN A 21 -7.55 20.89 -15.99
CA ASN A 21 -6.53 21.82 -15.54
C ASN A 21 -7.09 22.72 -14.42
N LEU A 22 -6.56 22.57 -13.21
CA LEU A 22 -7.02 23.27 -12.01
C LEU A 22 -6.62 24.76 -11.98
N ARG A 23 -5.69 25.22 -12.83
CA ARG A 23 -5.32 26.64 -12.93
C ARG A 23 -6.23 27.42 -13.90
N SER A 24 -6.65 26.79 -14.99
CA SER A 24 -7.54 27.39 -16.00
C SER A 24 -9.01 27.00 -15.86
N LEU A 25 -9.33 26.07 -14.95
CA LEU A 25 -10.65 25.49 -14.69
C LEU A 25 -11.35 24.95 -15.95
N LYS A 26 -10.57 24.30 -16.84
CA LYS A 26 -11.02 23.72 -18.10
C LYS A 26 -10.52 22.30 -18.29
N TRP A 27 -11.30 21.49 -19.01
CA TRP A 27 -10.79 20.26 -19.63
C TRP A 27 -9.79 20.64 -20.72
N THR A 28 -8.63 19.97 -20.75
CA THR A 28 -7.53 20.29 -21.68
C THR A 28 -7.07 19.11 -22.53
N SER A 29 -7.49 17.89 -22.20
CA SER A 29 -7.26 16.69 -23.02
C SER A 29 -8.27 15.62 -22.65
N THR A 30 -8.71 14.85 -23.64
CA THR A 30 -9.47 13.61 -23.47
C THR A 30 -8.91 12.59 -24.46
N SER A 31 -8.47 11.43 -23.96
CA SER A 31 -7.95 10.32 -24.76
C SER A 31 -8.80 9.07 -24.55
N PRO A 32 -8.95 8.20 -25.56
CA PRO A 32 -9.58 6.90 -25.37
C PRO A 32 -8.74 6.04 -24.40
N LEU A 33 -9.42 5.26 -23.57
CA LEU A 33 -8.84 4.26 -22.67
C LEU A 33 -8.81 2.86 -23.32
N GLY A 34 -9.73 2.62 -24.28
CA GLY A 34 -9.85 1.35 -25.00
C GLY A 34 -10.35 0.17 -24.15
N ARG A 35 -10.68 0.40 -22.86
CA ARG A 35 -11.27 -0.58 -21.93
C ARG A 35 -12.19 0.08 -20.90
N SER A 36 -13.09 -0.73 -20.37
CA SER A 36 -14.19 -0.34 -19.47
C SER A 36 -13.77 -0.21 -17.99
N CYS A 37 -12.88 0.74 -17.64
CA CYS A 37 -12.55 0.99 -16.23
C CYS A 37 -13.75 1.55 -15.45
N GLY A 38 -14.48 0.70 -14.74
CA GLY A 38 -15.64 1.08 -13.94
C GLY A 38 -15.24 1.63 -12.58
N ALA A 39 -15.81 2.77 -12.16
CA ALA A 39 -15.58 3.36 -10.83
C ALA A 39 -15.95 2.45 -9.65
N TYR A 40 -16.66 1.35 -9.90
CA TYR A 40 -16.99 0.29 -8.94
C TYR A 40 -15.87 -0.76 -8.76
N ARG A 41 -14.90 -0.85 -9.69
CA ARG A 41 -13.89 -1.92 -9.78
C ARG A 41 -12.45 -1.46 -10.08
N SER A 42 -12.21 -0.16 -10.19
CA SER A 42 -10.92 0.40 -10.59
C SER A 42 -10.33 1.31 -9.52
N VAL A 43 -9.01 1.20 -9.30
CA VAL A 43 -8.19 2.12 -8.48
C VAL A 43 -7.20 2.82 -9.39
N VAL A 44 -6.98 4.11 -9.13
CA VAL A 44 -6.00 4.93 -9.82
C VAL A 44 -5.08 5.58 -8.78
N ALA A 45 -3.78 5.41 -8.95
CA ALA A 45 -2.76 5.97 -8.05
C ALA A 45 -1.60 6.60 -8.86
N PRO A 46 -1.08 7.77 -8.47
CA PRO A 46 0.13 8.32 -9.08
C PRO A 46 1.35 7.46 -8.68
N LEU A 47 2.17 7.06 -9.64
CA LEU A 47 3.41 6.31 -9.37
C LEU A 47 4.43 7.27 -8.74
N THR A 48 4.58 7.17 -7.41
CA THR A 48 5.43 8.06 -6.61
C THR A 48 6.56 7.29 -5.95
N GLY A 49 7.80 7.76 -6.11
CA GLY A 49 8.98 7.18 -5.44
C GLY A 49 9.63 5.99 -6.18
N MET A 50 9.19 5.71 -7.40
CA MET A 50 9.65 4.59 -8.24
C MET A 50 9.58 5.02 -9.71
N ASP A 51 10.57 4.65 -10.52
CA ASP A 51 10.55 4.92 -11.97
C ASP A 51 9.84 3.80 -12.75
N VAL A 52 9.30 4.12 -13.93
CA VAL A 52 8.57 3.15 -14.76
C VAL A 52 9.49 2.04 -15.30
N SER A 53 10.79 2.31 -15.42
CA SER A 53 11.82 1.32 -15.77
C SER A 53 12.00 0.24 -14.69
N GLU A 54 11.80 0.58 -13.41
CA GLU A 54 11.86 -0.35 -12.28
C GLU A 54 10.62 -1.27 -12.19
N LEU A 55 9.53 -0.92 -12.89
CA LEU A 55 8.26 -1.64 -12.83
C LEU A 55 8.35 -2.99 -13.58
N GLY A 56 8.31 -4.08 -12.82
CA GLY A 56 8.58 -5.43 -13.32
C GLY A 56 10.07 -5.75 -13.54
N SER A 57 11.01 -4.91 -13.06
CA SER A 57 12.44 -5.11 -13.30
C SER A 57 13.04 -6.36 -12.62
N ALA A 58 12.30 -7.00 -11.71
CA ALA A 58 12.66 -8.29 -11.09
C ALA A 58 11.88 -9.49 -11.68
N THR A 59 11.23 -9.32 -12.84
CA THR A 59 10.64 -10.42 -13.63
C THR A 59 11.59 -10.87 -14.74
N GLU A 60 11.48 -12.12 -15.20
CA GLU A 60 12.29 -12.64 -16.31
C GLU A 60 12.03 -11.88 -17.63
N ASP A 61 10.80 -11.40 -17.81
CA ASP A 61 10.39 -10.52 -18.92
C ASP A 61 11.00 -9.11 -18.84
N GLY A 62 11.74 -8.76 -17.77
CA GLY A 62 12.27 -7.40 -17.52
C GLY A 62 13.19 -6.86 -18.63
N ALA A 63 13.82 -7.74 -19.41
CA ALA A 63 14.62 -7.38 -20.59
C ALA A 63 13.78 -6.87 -21.78
N SER A 64 12.45 -7.04 -21.76
CA SER A 64 11.53 -6.60 -22.82
C SER A 64 11.00 -5.17 -22.63
N ASN A 65 11.31 -4.51 -21.50
CA ASN A 65 10.93 -3.12 -21.25
C ASN A 65 11.52 -2.21 -22.34
N GLN A 66 10.67 -1.77 -23.28
CA GLN A 66 10.96 -0.67 -24.21
C GLN A 66 11.54 0.51 -23.41
N PRO A 67 12.68 1.10 -23.81
CA PRO A 67 13.26 2.24 -23.11
C PRO A 67 12.24 3.40 -23.14
N VAL A 68 11.81 3.81 -21.95
CA VAL A 68 11.00 5.02 -21.78
C VAL A 68 11.98 6.18 -21.69
N ASP A 69 12.01 7.03 -22.72
CA ASP A 69 12.90 8.19 -22.76
C ASP A 69 12.66 9.10 -21.55
N ALA A 70 13.67 9.21 -20.68
CA ALA A 70 13.60 9.91 -19.39
C ALA A 70 13.58 11.45 -19.50
N SER A 71 13.00 11.98 -20.58
CA SER A 71 13.05 13.38 -20.98
C SER A 71 11.79 14.17 -20.58
N GLU A 72 10.63 13.51 -20.42
CA GLU A 72 9.36 14.20 -20.16
C GLU A 72 9.07 14.41 -18.66
N THR A 73 8.86 15.67 -18.28
CA THR A 73 8.55 16.06 -16.90
C THR A 73 7.10 15.75 -16.52
N GLY A 74 6.83 14.57 -15.99
CA GLY A 74 5.52 14.21 -15.44
C GLY A 74 5.52 12.99 -14.54
N THR A 75 4.47 12.84 -13.74
CA THR A 75 4.27 11.67 -12.87
C THR A 75 3.40 10.64 -13.58
N SER A 76 3.95 9.45 -13.80
CA SER A 76 3.20 8.29 -14.31
C SER A 76 2.09 7.87 -13.35
N MET A 77 1.14 7.06 -13.83
CA MET A 77 -0.07 6.71 -13.08
C MET A 77 -0.39 5.23 -13.27
N LEU A 78 -0.55 4.50 -12.16
CA LEU A 78 -1.06 3.13 -12.19
C LEU A 78 -2.59 3.13 -12.17
N ILE A 79 -3.16 2.28 -13.01
CA ILE A 79 -4.58 1.97 -13.10
C ILE A 79 -4.70 0.46 -12.83
N TYR A 80 -5.24 0.10 -11.67
CA TYR A 80 -5.63 -1.27 -11.34
C TYR A 80 -7.12 -1.44 -11.60
N SER A 81 -7.53 -2.53 -12.25
CA SER A 81 -8.93 -2.88 -12.45
C SER A 81 -9.15 -4.37 -12.24
N ASN A 82 -10.25 -4.75 -11.57
CA ASN A 82 -10.69 -6.13 -11.49
C ASN A 82 -11.98 -6.35 -12.29
N TYR A 83 -12.09 -7.43 -13.05
CA TYR A 83 -13.21 -7.71 -13.96
C TYR A 83 -13.86 -9.07 -13.69
N ASN A 84 -15.14 -9.18 -14.08
CA ASN A 84 -15.99 -10.35 -13.81
C ASN A 84 -16.15 -10.66 -12.30
N PHE A 85 -16.98 -11.63 -11.92
CA PHE A 85 -17.16 -12.11 -10.55
C PHE A 85 -17.10 -13.64 -10.44
N LEU A 86 -17.25 -14.37 -11.55
CA LEU A 86 -17.17 -15.84 -11.60
C LEU A 86 -15.75 -16.34 -11.89
N ASP A 87 -15.03 -15.61 -12.74
CA ASP A 87 -13.62 -15.80 -13.10
C ASP A 87 -12.97 -14.40 -13.01
N VAL A 88 -12.31 -14.10 -11.89
CA VAL A 88 -11.85 -12.73 -11.58
C VAL A 88 -10.57 -12.45 -12.35
N LYS A 89 -10.65 -11.54 -13.32
CA LYS A 89 -9.49 -11.08 -14.09
C LYS A 89 -8.96 -9.79 -13.50
N LEU A 90 -7.65 -9.69 -13.34
CA LEU A 90 -6.97 -8.50 -12.83
C LEU A 90 -6.18 -7.87 -13.97
N GLU A 91 -6.34 -6.57 -14.16
CA GLU A 91 -5.59 -5.77 -15.13
C GLU A 91 -4.82 -4.67 -14.41
N LEU A 92 -3.57 -4.49 -14.80
CA LEU A 92 -2.71 -3.40 -14.34
C LEU A 92 -2.17 -2.65 -15.55
N GLN A 93 -2.39 -1.34 -15.57
CA GLN A 93 -1.91 -0.47 -16.64
C GLN A 93 -1.13 0.71 -16.07
N VAL A 94 -0.09 1.13 -16.78
CA VAL A 94 0.68 2.34 -16.54
C VAL A 94 0.28 3.36 -17.58
N ARG A 95 -0.26 4.51 -17.17
CA ARG A 95 -0.29 5.70 -18.01
C ARG A 95 1.04 6.44 -17.82
N LEU A 96 1.83 6.52 -18.89
CA LEU A 96 3.01 7.37 -18.97
C LEU A 96 2.63 8.87 -18.99
N PRO A 97 3.57 9.83 -18.82
CA PRO A 97 3.29 11.26 -18.91
C PRO A 97 2.67 11.66 -20.27
N ASP A 98 3.30 11.22 -21.36
CA ASP A 98 2.90 11.38 -22.77
C ASP A 98 1.44 10.96 -23.07
N GLY A 99 0.88 10.07 -22.26
CA GLY A 99 -0.48 9.52 -22.40
C GLY A 99 -0.56 8.13 -23.01
N ARG A 100 0.56 7.49 -23.35
CA ARG A 100 0.61 6.06 -23.68
C ARG A 100 0.20 5.23 -22.47
N LEU A 101 -0.46 4.12 -22.76
CA LEU A 101 -0.84 3.09 -21.79
C LEU A 101 0.02 1.86 -22.04
N LEU A 102 0.68 1.37 -20.99
CA LEU A 102 1.43 0.13 -20.97
C LEU A 102 0.72 -0.88 -20.06
N GLU A 103 0.29 -2.01 -20.59
CA GLU A 103 -0.23 -3.10 -19.78
C GLU A 103 0.92 -3.87 -19.12
N LYS A 104 0.71 -4.33 -17.88
CA LYS A 104 1.68 -5.09 -17.10
C LYS A 104 1.04 -6.37 -16.56
N PRO A 105 1.58 -7.56 -16.87
CA PRO A 105 1.12 -8.80 -16.25
C PRO A 105 1.37 -8.78 -14.73
N MET A 106 0.57 -9.54 -13.99
CA MET A 106 0.75 -9.79 -12.57
C MET A 106 0.95 -11.29 -12.36
N TYR A 107 1.85 -11.66 -11.48
CA TYR A 107 2.31 -13.03 -11.27
C TYR A 107 2.05 -13.49 -9.82
N GLY A 108 2.24 -14.78 -9.56
CA GLY A 108 2.07 -15.41 -8.24
C GLY A 108 0.75 -16.17 -8.09
N GLU A 109 0.74 -17.13 -7.16
CA GLU A 109 -0.40 -18.04 -6.92
C GLU A 109 -1.57 -17.37 -6.18
N ALA A 110 -1.26 -16.40 -5.32
CA ALA A 110 -2.24 -15.62 -4.58
C ALA A 110 -2.52 -14.29 -5.30
N SER A 111 -3.78 -13.86 -5.34
CA SER A 111 -4.19 -12.58 -5.92
C SER A 111 -5.44 -12.04 -5.21
N PRO A 112 -5.69 -10.72 -5.22
CA PRO A 112 -6.89 -10.14 -4.64
C PRO A 112 -8.15 -10.68 -5.33
N PRO A 113 -9.22 -11.02 -4.56
CA PRO A 113 -10.48 -11.47 -5.12
C PRO A 113 -11.20 -10.32 -5.85
N GLY A 114 -12.40 -10.58 -6.38
CA GLY A 114 -13.22 -9.58 -7.07
C GLY A 114 -13.72 -8.46 -6.15
N LEU A 115 -12.84 -7.51 -5.81
CA LEU A 115 -13.12 -6.39 -4.92
C LEU A 115 -14.21 -5.48 -5.47
N ARG A 116 -14.98 -4.90 -4.56
CA ARG A 116 -16.07 -3.96 -4.78
C ARG A 116 -15.69 -2.63 -4.13
N PHE A 117 -15.84 -1.54 -4.86
CA PHE A 117 -15.35 -0.20 -4.48
C PHE A 117 -13.89 -0.21 -3.99
N PRO A 118 -12.93 -0.71 -4.79
CA PRO A 118 -11.54 -0.75 -4.36
C PRO A 118 -10.99 0.66 -4.12
N ASN A 119 -10.18 0.81 -3.07
CA ASN A 119 -9.45 2.02 -2.70
C ASN A 119 -7.98 1.65 -2.52
N GLY A 120 -7.05 2.47 -2.98
CA GLY A 120 -5.62 2.17 -2.88
C GLY A 120 -4.70 3.38 -3.00
N GLY A 121 -3.40 3.11 -2.89
CA GLY A 121 -2.31 4.09 -2.95
C GLY A 121 -0.96 3.39 -2.98
N ILE A 122 0.13 4.13 -3.20
CA ILE A 122 1.47 3.57 -3.39
C ILE A 122 2.38 3.95 -2.22
N ILE A 123 3.10 2.97 -1.67
CA ILE A 123 4.03 3.13 -0.54
C ILE A 123 5.31 2.33 -0.78
N ASN A 124 6.47 2.94 -0.55
CA ASN A 124 7.80 2.42 -0.86
C ASN A 124 7.95 2.04 -2.34
N ASN A 125 7.63 0.80 -2.71
CA ASN A 125 7.57 0.30 -4.09
C ASN A 125 6.36 -0.63 -4.30
N HIS A 126 5.28 -0.44 -3.53
CA HIS A 126 4.12 -1.33 -3.51
C HIS A 126 2.80 -0.58 -3.72
N LEU A 127 1.92 -1.13 -4.55
CA LEU A 127 0.53 -0.67 -4.68
C LEU A 127 -0.34 -1.41 -3.65
N VAL A 128 -0.77 -0.70 -2.62
CA VAL A 128 -1.73 -1.21 -1.63
C VAL A 128 -3.14 -1.01 -2.16
N VAL A 129 -3.91 -2.09 -2.26
CA VAL A 129 -5.32 -2.10 -2.66
C VAL A 129 -6.17 -2.70 -1.55
N SER A 130 -7.32 -2.10 -1.30
CA SER A 130 -8.29 -2.52 -0.29
C SER A 130 -9.71 -2.43 -0.84
N GLY A 131 -10.65 -3.24 -0.35
CA GLY A 131 -12.03 -3.16 -0.81
C GLY A 131 -12.96 -4.17 -0.18
N THR A 132 -14.25 -4.04 -0.47
CA THR A 132 -15.28 -5.00 -0.03
C THR A 132 -15.19 -6.28 -0.88
N TYR A 133 -14.91 -7.41 -0.25
CA TYR A 133 -15.12 -8.72 -0.87
C TYR A 133 -16.43 -9.32 -0.37
N LEU A 134 -17.31 -9.68 -1.30
CA LEU A 134 -18.66 -10.18 -1.00
C LEU A 134 -19.12 -11.21 -2.03
N THR A 135 -19.29 -12.44 -1.53
CA THR A 135 -19.89 -13.60 -2.21
C THR A 135 -21.00 -14.20 -1.33
N SER A 136 -21.61 -15.32 -1.75
CA SER A 136 -22.56 -16.09 -0.95
C SER A 136 -21.95 -16.80 0.27
N SER A 137 -20.63 -17.02 0.27
CA SER A 137 -19.92 -17.78 1.32
C SER A 137 -18.95 -16.94 2.14
N LYS A 138 -18.52 -15.77 1.66
CA LYS A 138 -17.55 -14.92 2.35
C LYS A 138 -17.89 -13.44 2.21
N GLN A 139 -17.86 -12.76 3.35
CA GLN A 139 -18.02 -11.32 3.50
C GLN A 139 -16.81 -10.78 4.27
N GLU A 140 -16.06 -9.85 3.71
CA GLU A 140 -14.98 -9.16 4.42
C GLU A 140 -14.60 -7.84 3.76
N TYR A 141 -13.90 -6.99 4.50
CA TYR A 141 -13.04 -5.97 3.90
C TYR A 141 -11.63 -6.56 3.74
N SER A 142 -11.12 -6.60 2.52
CA SER A 142 -9.85 -7.27 2.19
C SER A 142 -8.77 -6.23 1.89
N LEU A 143 -7.51 -6.51 2.26
CA LEU A 143 -6.34 -5.66 1.98
C LEU A 143 -5.21 -6.49 1.37
N TRP A 144 -4.56 -5.93 0.36
CA TRP A 144 -3.54 -6.58 -0.46
C TRP A 144 -2.47 -5.56 -0.85
N ALA A 145 -1.23 -6.02 -1.06
CA ALA A 145 -0.14 -5.23 -1.64
C ALA A 145 0.47 -5.97 -2.82
N LEU A 146 0.60 -5.28 -3.94
CA LEU A 146 1.38 -5.70 -5.11
C LEU A 146 2.78 -5.10 -4.97
N ASP A 147 3.84 -5.91 -4.90
CA ASP A 147 5.21 -5.42 -5.14
C ASP A 147 5.30 -5.03 -6.63
N LEU A 148 5.60 -3.77 -6.91
CA LEU A 148 5.65 -3.23 -8.27
C LEU A 148 6.92 -3.68 -9.03
N ARG A 149 7.95 -4.15 -8.32
CA ARG A 149 9.22 -4.59 -8.91
C ARG A 149 9.15 -6.04 -9.40
N THR A 150 8.49 -6.92 -8.65
CA THR A 150 8.24 -8.33 -9.03
C THR A 150 6.89 -8.56 -9.69
N LEU A 151 5.96 -7.61 -9.56
CA LEU A 151 4.56 -7.72 -9.98
C LEU A 151 3.81 -8.90 -9.34
N THR A 152 4.19 -9.26 -8.10
CA THR A 152 3.55 -10.32 -7.29
C THR A 152 2.70 -9.78 -6.15
N TRP A 153 1.53 -10.38 -5.94
CA TRP A 153 0.61 -9.99 -4.86
C TRP A 153 0.94 -10.65 -3.52
N SER A 154 0.66 -9.91 -2.45
CA SER A 154 0.70 -10.34 -1.05
C SER A 154 -0.57 -9.86 -0.34
N ARG A 155 -1.01 -10.59 0.69
CA ARG A 155 -2.21 -10.25 1.48
C ARG A 155 -1.80 -9.56 2.79
N ILE A 156 -2.49 -8.46 3.14
CA ILE A 156 -2.26 -7.72 4.38
C ILE A 156 -3.32 -8.14 5.40
N ASP A 157 -3.05 -9.20 6.17
CA ASP A 157 -3.95 -9.65 7.22
C ASP A 157 -3.70 -8.93 8.55
N GLY A 158 -4.56 -7.95 8.86
CA GLY A 158 -4.52 -7.12 10.07
C GLY A 158 -4.88 -7.84 11.39
N GLY A 159 -4.44 -9.09 11.58
CA GLY A 159 -4.40 -9.75 12.89
C GLY A 159 -5.73 -10.15 13.54
N GLY A 160 -6.88 -10.13 12.86
CA GLY A 160 -8.12 -10.61 13.47
C GLY A 160 -9.40 -10.45 12.66
N THR A 161 -10.51 -10.87 13.26
CA THR A 161 -11.88 -10.89 12.66
C THR A 161 -12.50 -9.50 12.46
N VAL A 162 -11.74 -8.43 12.68
CA VAL A 162 -12.18 -7.03 12.63
C VAL A 162 -12.74 -6.64 11.27
N PHE A 163 -12.24 -7.25 10.18
CA PHE A 163 -12.71 -6.97 8.82
C PHE A 163 -13.70 -8.00 8.25
N SER A 164 -13.78 -9.20 8.84
CA SER A 164 -14.83 -10.19 8.55
C SER A 164 -16.18 -9.80 9.17
N ASN A 165 -16.14 -8.97 10.21
CA ASN A 165 -17.29 -8.39 10.89
C ASN A 165 -17.36 -6.87 10.64
N GLY A 166 -18.53 -6.27 10.88
CA GLY A 166 -18.73 -4.85 10.65
C GLY A 166 -19.06 -4.52 9.18
N SER A 167 -19.26 -3.24 8.92
CA SER A 167 -19.48 -2.67 7.59
C SER A 167 -18.37 -1.64 7.33
N TRP A 168 -17.30 -2.07 6.67
CA TRP A 168 -16.16 -1.21 6.30
C TRP A 168 -16.25 -0.84 4.82
N ASN A 169 -16.00 0.44 4.51
CA ASN A 169 -16.40 0.99 3.22
C ASN A 169 -15.33 1.82 2.51
N ARG A 170 -14.34 2.38 3.22
CA ARG A 170 -13.32 3.22 2.58
C ARG A 170 -11.94 3.12 3.22
N GLY A 171 -10.96 2.74 2.41
CA GLY A 171 -9.54 2.77 2.75
C GLY A 171 -8.88 4.10 2.32
N VAL A 172 -7.93 4.57 3.10
CA VAL A 172 -7.08 5.74 2.81
C VAL A 172 -5.66 5.43 3.27
N LEU A 173 -4.70 5.46 2.34
CA LEU A 173 -3.28 5.34 2.67
C LEU A 173 -2.78 6.63 3.34
N TRP A 174 -2.15 6.49 4.51
CA TRP A 174 -1.46 7.58 5.20
C TRP A 174 0.05 7.35 5.16
N GLU A 175 0.64 7.63 3.99
CA GLU A 175 2.07 7.45 3.69
C GLU A 175 3.00 8.00 4.79
N ARG A 176 2.73 9.23 5.27
CA ARG A 176 3.51 9.91 6.33
C ARG A 176 3.51 9.21 7.69
N ARG A 177 2.70 8.17 7.88
CA ARG A 177 2.61 7.34 9.09
C ARG A 177 2.84 5.86 8.81
N ASN A 178 3.13 5.46 7.57
CA ASN A 178 3.15 4.05 7.16
C ASN A 178 1.92 3.29 7.68
N THR A 179 0.74 3.92 7.56
CA THR A 179 -0.53 3.41 8.11
C THR A 179 -1.59 3.40 7.02
N PHE A 180 -2.42 2.36 6.97
CA PHE A 180 -3.64 2.35 6.17
C PHE A 180 -4.86 2.57 7.07
N VAL A 181 -5.60 3.66 6.83
CA VAL A 181 -6.77 4.03 7.63
C VAL A 181 -8.04 3.56 6.94
N ILE A 182 -8.86 2.79 7.65
CA ILE A 182 -10.09 2.18 7.12
C ILE A 182 -11.28 2.75 7.89
N LEU A 183 -12.26 3.28 7.16
CA LEU A 183 -13.46 3.90 7.71
C LEU A 183 -14.68 3.00 7.50
N GLY A 184 -15.54 2.94 8.52
CA GLY A 184 -16.69 2.03 8.52
C GLY A 184 -17.48 2.05 9.82
N ASN A 185 -18.04 0.90 10.17
CA ASN A 185 -18.71 0.65 11.43
C ASN A 185 -18.65 -0.84 11.84
N ARG A 186 -17.82 -1.16 12.84
CA ARG A 186 -17.64 -2.50 13.40
C ARG A 186 -18.90 -3.18 13.97
N LYS A 187 -20.01 -2.45 14.13
CA LYS A 187 -21.28 -2.98 14.70
C LYS A 187 -22.37 -3.26 13.65
N ARG A 188 -22.12 -3.03 12.36
CA ARG A 188 -23.13 -3.19 11.29
C ARG A 188 -22.84 -4.41 10.42
N SER A 189 -23.84 -4.84 9.66
CA SER A 189 -23.70 -5.88 8.64
C SER A 189 -23.22 -5.28 7.32
N LEU A 190 -22.13 -5.81 6.78
CA LEU A 190 -21.60 -5.46 5.45
C LEU A 190 -22.62 -5.73 4.35
N VAL A 191 -23.37 -6.83 4.44
CA VAL A 191 -24.33 -7.28 3.44
C VAL A 191 -25.56 -6.36 3.40
N ASP A 192 -26.11 -6.03 4.57
CA ASP A 192 -27.29 -5.17 4.67
C ASP A 192 -26.97 -3.75 4.21
N ASP A 193 -25.81 -3.22 4.58
CA ASP A 193 -25.40 -1.90 4.13
C ASP A 193 -25.07 -1.87 2.64
N TYR A 194 -24.40 -2.90 2.10
CA TYR A 194 -24.16 -3.04 0.67
C TYR A 194 -25.48 -3.07 -0.13
N ASN A 195 -26.44 -3.91 0.28
CA ASN A 195 -27.74 -4.04 -0.37
C ASN A 195 -28.55 -2.72 -0.33
N HIS A 196 -28.48 -1.98 0.78
CA HIS A 196 -29.13 -0.68 0.93
C HIS A 196 -28.29 0.52 0.44
N ARG A 197 -27.13 0.27 -0.22
CA ARG A 197 -26.18 1.30 -0.69
C ARG A 197 -25.72 2.30 0.38
N ARG A 198 -25.57 1.83 1.63
CA ARG A 198 -25.18 2.62 2.80
C ARG A 198 -23.66 2.63 2.97
N ILE A 199 -23.12 3.77 3.38
CA ILE A 199 -21.70 3.99 3.66
C ILE A 199 -21.58 4.53 5.09
N ASN A 200 -20.62 4.02 5.86
CA ASN A 200 -20.39 4.39 7.25
C ASN A 200 -19.00 4.99 7.45
N PHE A 201 -18.90 5.93 8.40
CA PHE A 201 -17.64 6.54 8.84
C PHE A 201 -17.55 6.67 10.37
N SER A 202 -18.42 5.95 11.11
CA SER A 202 -18.59 6.08 12.57
C SER A 202 -17.47 5.46 13.39
N HIS A 203 -16.71 4.54 12.80
CA HIS A 203 -15.53 3.92 13.38
C HIS A 203 -14.39 3.98 12.38
N LEU A 204 -13.16 4.05 12.89
CA LEU A 204 -11.93 3.91 12.13
C LEU A 204 -11.15 2.68 12.61
N CYS A 205 -10.38 2.08 11.72
CA CYS A 205 -9.33 1.12 12.00
C CYS A 205 -8.02 1.66 11.40
N MET A 206 -6.89 1.41 12.05
CA MET A 206 -5.56 1.77 11.57
C MET A 206 -4.74 0.49 11.46
N VAL A 207 -4.29 0.18 10.25
CA VAL A 207 -3.38 -0.95 9.98
C VAL A 207 -1.98 -0.38 9.81
N GLU A 208 -1.07 -0.71 10.72
CA GLU A 208 0.34 -0.32 10.61
C GLU A 208 1.01 -1.18 9.51
N LEU A 209 1.37 -0.53 8.41
CA LEU A 209 1.91 -1.18 7.21
C LEU A 209 3.38 -1.59 7.39
N GLU A 210 4.09 -0.96 8.32
CA GLU A 210 5.49 -1.26 8.62
C GLU A 210 5.72 -2.72 9.08
N ALA A 211 4.75 -3.31 9.80
CA ALA A 211 4.78 -4.71 10.22
C ALA A 211 4.79 -5.70 9.03
N PHE A 212 4.39 -5.25 7.84
CA PHE A 212 4.37 -6.03 6.59
C PHE A 212 5.55 -5.67 5.66
N GLY A 213 6.53 -4.89 6.13
CA GLY A 213 7.60 -4.33 5.30
C GLY A 213 7.17 -3.16 4.39
N LEU A 214 5.89 -2.78 4.43
CA LEU A 214 5.27 -1.77 3.57
C LEU A 214 5.44 -0.36 4.16
N TYR A 215 6.69 0.11 4.29
CA TYR A 215 6.99 1.41 4.89
C TYR A 215 7.85 2.31 4.00
N ASN A 216 7.45 3.58 3.89
CA ASN A 216 8.38 4.64 3.54
C ASN A 216 9.28 4.87 4.75
N ASN A 217 10.58 4.58 4.63
CA ASN A 217 11.53 4.89 5.69
C ASN A 217 11.53 6.42 5.96
N PRO A 218 11.29 6.89 7.20
CA PRO A 218 11.24 8.32 7.53
C PRO A 218 12.58 9.07 7.33
N CYS A 219 13.64 8.39 6.89
CA CYS A 219 14.91 8.98 6.47
C CYS A 219 15.09 9.06 4.93
N ARG A 220 14.23 8.43 4.11
CA ARG A 220 14.35 8.45 2.63
C ARG A 220 13.72 9.69 1.99
N THR A 221 12.71 10.27 2.64
CA THR A 221 12.32 11.67 2.42
C THR A 221 12.71 12.46 3.65
N SER A 222 13.23 13.67 3.45
CA SER A 222 13.70 14.52 4.55
C SER A 222 12.60 14.71 5.60
N PRO A 223 12.94 14.76 6.90
CA PRO A 223 11.97 14.94 7.94
C PRO A 223 11.24 16.29 7.92
N THR A 224 11.79 17.30 7.22
CA THR A 224 10.97 18.34 6.59
C THR A 224 10.58 17.82 5.22
N SER A 225 9.31 17.45 5.03
CA SER A 225 8.90 16.76 3.80
C SER A 225 9.27 17.57 2.55
N GLY A 226 10.22 17.06 1.76
CA GLY A 226 10.62 17.62 0.45
C GLY A 226 9.54 17.56 -0.63
N TYR A 227 8.29 17.33 -0.23
CA TYR A 227 7.09 17.49 -1.05
C TYR A 227 6.92 18.97 -1.40
N ILE A 228 7.58 19.39 -2.48
CA ILE A 228 7.24 20.60 -3.21
C ILE A 228 5.84 20.35 -3.79
N SER A 229 4.81 20.80 -3.07
CA SER A 229 3.45 20.75 -3.60
C SER A 229 3.40 21.59 -4.87
N VAL A 230 2.89 21.02 -5.97
CA VAL A 230 2.85 21.65 -7.30
C VAL A 230 1.94 22.91 -7.35
N SER A 231 1.26 23.21 -6.23
CA SER A 231 0.44 24.40 -5.97
C SER A 231 0.97 25.32 -4.85
N ALA A 232 2.08 25.00 -4.17
CA ALA A 232 2.65 25.83 -3.10
C ALA A 232 3.69 26.83 -3.64
N PRO A 233 3.81 28.04 -3.04
CA PRO A 233 4.91 28.95 -3.34
C PRO A 233 6.25 28.39 -2.81
N MET A 234 7.34 28.68 -3.51
CA MET A 234 8.69 28.24 -3.12
C MET A 234 9.14 28.92 -1.81
N VAL A 235 9.67 28.12 -0.88
CA VAL A 235 10.27 28.64 0.36
C VAL A 235 11.63 29.30 0.02
N PRO A 236 11.86 30.58 0.38
CA PRO A 236 13.13 31.26 0.13
C PRO A 236 14.33 30.51 0.70
N ALA A 237 15.44 30.46 -0.04
CA ALA A 237 16.64 29.71 0.33
C ALA A 237 17.18 30.07 1.74
N SER A 238 17.04 31.33 2.16
CA SER A 238 17.40 31.83 3.49
C SER A 238 16.65 31.18 4.67
N LEU A 239 15.52 30.50 4.43
CA LEU A 239 14.73 29.83 5.46
C LEU A 239 14.89 28.30 5.45
N GLN A 240 15.38 27.72 4.35
CA GLN A 240 15.46 26.26 4.17
C GLN A 240 16.40 25.60 5.21
N LEU A 241 17.60 26.16 5.40
CA LEU A 241 18.60 25.65 6.34
C LEU A 241 18.08 25.63 7.80
N LYS A 242 17.27 26.63 8.17
CA LYS A 242 16.73 26.79 9.52
C LYS A 242 15.54 25.87 9.81
N LEU A 243 14.80 25.45 8.78
CA LEU A 243 13.74 24.45 8.90
C LEU A 243 14.30 23.03 9.02
N ALA A 244 15.34 22.70 8.25
CA ALA A 244 15.96 21.37 8.25
C ALA A 244 16.49 20.98 9.64
N GLN A 245 16.97 21.95 10.42
CA GLN A 245 17.50 21.77 11.78
C GLN A 245 16.43 21.57 12.87
N LEU A 246 15.18 21.24 12.52
CA LEU A 246 14.04 21.13 13.47
C LEU A 246 13.13 19.88 13.28
N THR A 247 13.58 18.83 12.57
CA THR A 247 12.85 17.53 12.35
C THR A 247 13.87 16.40 12.09
N THR A 248 13.72 15.07 12.34
CA THR A 248 12.62 14.06 12.44
C THR A 248 11.53 14.29 13.47
N GLY A 249 10.27 14.20 13.02
CA GLY A 249 9.04 14.41 13.81
C GLY A 249 8.85 15.82 14.41
N GLY A 250 9.94 16.57 14.55
CA GLY A 250 10.10 17.80 15.32
C GLY A 250 11.51 18.00 15.93
N ARG A 251 12.51 17.11 15.70
CA ARG A 251 13.93 17.27 16.13
C ARG A 251 14.93 16.59 15.19
N PRO A 252 16.00 17.25 14.71
CA PRO A 252 17.05 16.57 13.95
C PRO A 252 17.82 15.60 14.85
N LEU A 253 18.24 14.48 14.27
CA LEU A 253 19.31 13.67 14.85
C LEU A 253 20.65 14.24 14.37
N SER A 254 21.63 14.34 15.27
CA SER A 254 22.99 14.71 14.86
C SER A 254 23.65 13.52 14.15
N ALA A 255 24.68 13.77 13.32
CA ALA A 255 25.45 12.68 12.71
C ALA A 255 25.98 11.69 13.76
N ALA A 256 26.48 12.21 14.89
CA ALA A 256 26.90 11.41 16.03
C ALA A 256 25.76 10.59 16.68
N SER A 257 24.51 11.04 16.60
CA SER A 257 23.34 10.27 17.05
C SER A 257 22.98 9.13 16.10
N ASP A 258 23.19 9.30 14.80
CA ASP A 258 22.97 8.27 13.78
C ASP A 258 24.10 7.22 13.78
N GLU A 259 25.37 7.65 13.93
CA GLU A 259 26.51 6.76 14.17
C GLU A 259 26.38 5.97 15.47
N LEU A 260 26.04 6.63 16.59
CA LEU A 260 25.78 5.95 17.86
C LEU A 260 24.62 4.95 17.74
N GLY A 261 23.59 5.27 16.95
CA GLY A 261 22.49 4.35 16.66
C GLY A 261 22.94 3.08 15.92
N LYS A 262 23.82 3.22 14.93
CA LYS A 262 24.41 2.09 14.18
C LYS A 262 25.34 1.26 15.05
N VAL A 263 26.18 1.90 15.87
CA VAL A 263 27.07 1.22 16.83
C VAL A 263 26.24 0.45 17.85
N ALA A 264 25.20 1.04 18.44
CA ALA A 264 24.31 0.36 19.38
C ALA A 264 23.50 -0.78 18.73
N PHE A 265 23.20 -0.71 17.43
CA PHE A 265 22.57 -1.82 16.69
C PHE A 265 23.57 -2.96 16.37
N SER A 266 24.87 -2.65 16.29
CA SER A 266 25.93 -3.67 16.11
C SER A 266 26.39 -4.34 17.40
N MET A 267 25.89 -3.93 18.57
CA MET A 267 26.21 -4.48 19.88
C MET A 267 25.19 -5.55 20.29
N PRO A 268 25.50 -6.86 20.22
CA PRO A 268 24.56 -7.91 20.62
C PRO A 268 24.17 -7.83 22.10
N GLU A 269 24.99 -7.21 22.95
CA GLU A 269 24.71 -6.97 24.38
C GLU A 269 23.55 -5.99 24.61
N MET A 270 23.15 -5.24 23.58
CA MET A 270 22.00 -4.33 23.59
C MET A 270 20.70 -4.97 23.07
N ALA A 271 20.76 -6.24 22.63
CA ALA A 271 19.61 -7.03 22.24
C ALA A 271 19.15 -7.95 23.38
N ASP A 272 17.83 -8.05 23.55
CA ASP A 272 17.14 -8.93 24.51
C ASP A 272 16.20 -9.93 23.82
N MET A 273 16.15 -9.91 22.48
CA MET A 273 15.45 -10.89 21.64
C MET A 273 16.08 -10.98 20.24
N GLU A 274 15.70 -11.99 19.47
CA GLU A 274 16.04 -12.13 18.04
C GLU A 274 14.77 -12.10 17.19
N LEU A 275 14.81 -11.49 16.01
CA LEU A 275 13.84 -11.72 14.95
C LEU A 275 14.39 -12.79 14.01
N GLN A 276 13.66 -13.89 13.85
CA GLN A 276 13.97 -14.92 12.84
C GLN A 276 13.22 -14.61 11.54
N ALA A 277 13.95 -14.44 10.44
CA ALA A 277 13.38 -14.27 9.11
C ALA A 277 12.95 -15.61 8.50
N LEU A 278 12.10 -15.57 7.46
CA LEU A 278 11.64 -16.77 6.75
C LEU A 278 12.79 -17.60 6.14
N GLY A 279 13.93 -16.97 5.81
CA GLY A 279 15.15 -17.65 5.35
C GLY A 279 16.00 -18.28 6.47
N GLY A 280 15.55 -18.25 7.72
CA GLY A 280 16.29 -18.76 8.89
C GLY A 280 17.32 -17.80 9.47
N GLU A 281 17.61 -16.68 8.80
CA GLU A 281 18.44 -15.59 9.31
C GLU A 281 17.92 -15.06 10.65
N ARG A 282 18.83 -14.66 11.55
CA ARG A 282 18.51 -14.12 12.87
C ARG A 282 19.06 -12.71 13.00
N ILE A 283 18.20 -11.78 13.42
CA ILE A 283 18.55 -10.37 13.61
C ILE A 283 18.42 -10.06 15.11
N PRO A 284 19.52 -9.79 15.84
CA PRO A 284 19.45 -9.39 17.24
C PRO A 284 18.83 -7.99 17.36
N VAL A 285 17.88 -7.82 18.27
CA VAL A 285 17.07 -6.60 18.41
C VAL A 285 16.68 -6.34 19.87
N SER A 286 16.42 -5.06 20.18
CA SER A 286 15.83 -4.68 21.47
C SER A 286 14.29 -4.69 21.40
N SER A 287 13.66 -5.59 22.16
CA SER A 287 12.22 -5.71 22.38
C SER A 287 11.59 -4.37 22.76
N ARG A 288 12.28 -3.61 23.63
CA ARG A 288 11.85 -2.29 24.11
C ARG A 288 11.87 -1.23 23.01
N MET A 289 12.78 -1.34 22.04
CA MET A 289 12.82 -0.43 20.89
C MET A 289 11.75 -0.80 19.86
N LEU A 290 11.54 -2.09 19.60
CA LEU A 290 10.46 -2.57 18.72
C LEU A 290 9.07 -2.26 19.29
N ALA A 291 8.81 -2.54 20.56
CA ALA A 291 7.55 -2.22 21.24
C ALA A 291 7.22 -0.71 21.26
N ARG A 292 8.25 0.15 21.27
CA ARG A 292 8.07 1.61 21.16
C ARG A 292 7.83 2.08 19.70
N ARG A 293 8.14 1.24 18.71
CA ARG A 293 8.09 1.57 17.27
C ARG A 293 6.89 0.95 16.54
N TRP A 294 6.59 -0.32 16.82
CA TRP A 294 5.48 -1.13 16.27
C TRP A 294 4.31 -1.30 17.25
N GLY A 295 4.35 -0.57 18.36
CA GLY A 295 3.17 -0.26 19.16
C GLY A 295 2.42 -1.45 19.79
N PRO A 296 1.11 -1.29 20.05
CA PRO A 296 0.31 -2.26 20.81
C PRO A 296 0.21 -3.64 20.18
N PHE A 297 0.24 -3.76 18.86
CA PHE A 297 0.13 -5.05 18.17
C PHE A 297 1.38 -5.91 18.38
N PHE A 298 2.58 -5.34 18.27
CA PHE A 298 3.81 -6.05 18.62
C PHE A 298 3.87 -6.40 20.12
N ILE A 299 3.36 -5.52 21.01
CA ILE A 299 3.27 -5.81 22.45
C ILE A 299 2.32 -6.99 22.74
N GLN A 300 1.25 -7.14 21.96
CA GLN A 300 0.36 -8.30 22.04
C GLN A 300 1.08 -9.57 21.57
N LEU A 301 1.69 -9.56 20.38
CA LEU A 301 2.44 -10.71 19.85
C LEU A 301 3.57 -11.15 20.79
N LEU A 302 4.32 -10.20 21.37
CA LEU A 302 5.37 -10.48 22.34
C LEU A 302 4.82 -11.13 23.62
N ARG A 303 3.63 -10.72 24.08
CA ARG A 303 2.95 -11.36 25.22
C ARG A 303 2.49 -12.77 24.88
N GLU A 304 1.85 -12.96 23.73
CA GLU A 304 1.36 -14.27 23.27
C GLU A 304 2.52 -15.27 23.07
N ALA A 305 3.68 -14.81 22.58
CA ALA A 305 4.90 -15.61 22.48
C ALA A 305 5.61 -15.85 23.84
N SER A 306 5.31 -15.06 24.87
CA SER A 306 5.89 -15.19 26.21
C SER A 306 5.03 -16.03 27.17
N ASP A 307 3.81 -16.40 26.76
CA ASP A 307 2.86 -17.16 27.59
C ASP A 307 2.97 -18.67 27.24
N PRO A 308 3.55 -19.52 28.11
CA PRO A 308 3.94 -20.89 27.74
C PRO A 308 2.76 -21.84 27.49
N GLY A 309 1.52 -21.42 27.68
CA GLY A 309 0.32 -22.27 27.59
C GLY A 309 -0.18 -22.64 26.19
N ILE A 310 0.38 -22.08 25.11
CA ILE A 310 -0.15 -22.23 23.73
C ILE A 310 0.88 -22.80 22.73
N ALA A 311 2.15 -22.94 23.13
CA ALA A 311 3.29 -23.16 22.24
C ALA A 311 3.24 -24.44 21.37
N GLU A 312 2.51 -25.49 21.76
CA GLU A 312 2.50 -26.78 21.03
C GLU A 312 1.68 -26.81 19.72
N THR A 313 0.92 -25.77 19.37
CA THR A 313 0.00 -25.83 18.20
C THR A 313 0.27 -24.83 17.06
N ALA A 314 1.20 -23.89 17.21
CA ALA A 314 1.38 -22.80 16.25
C ALA A 314 2.52 -22.99 15.21
N THR A 315 3.55 -23.81 15.51
CA THR A 315 4.84 -23.75 14.80
C THR A 315 5.27 -25.02 14.05
N LEU A 316 4.49 -26.11 14.09
CA LEU A 316 4.84 -27.38 13.42
C LEU A 316 3.76 -27.88 12.45
N ARG A 317 3.91 -27.53 11.17
CA ARG A 317 3.33 -28.26 10.03
C ARG A 317 4.33 -28.42 8.87
N GLY A 318 5.42 -29.12 9.15
CA GLY A 318 6.28 -29.75 8.15
C GLY A 318 6.22 -31.27 8.30
N ALA A 319 5.27 -31.93 7.63
CA ALA A 319 5.06 -33.37 7.79
C ALA A 319 6.07 -34.19 6.97
N ALA A 320 7.22 -34.50 7.56
CA ALA A 320 8.15 -35.49 7.02
C ALA A 320 7.59 -36.89 7.22
N GLY A 321 7.26 -37.59 6.13
CA GLY A 321 6.73 -38.95 6.17
C GLY A 321 7.81 -39.99 6.43
N ALA A 322 7.75 -40.64 7.59
CA ALA A 322 8.24 -42.02 7.78
C ALA A 322 7.02 -42.96 7.70
N GLY A 323 7.13 -44.21 7.26
CA GLY A 323 8.36 -44.98 7.04
C GLY A 323 8.35 -46.24 7.91
N GLY A 324 7.42 -47.15 7.60
CA GLY A 324 7.12 -48.39 8.31
C GLY A 324 6.01 -49.14 7.59
#